data_AF-A0A4Z1R182-F1
#
_entry.id   AF-A0A4Z1R182-F1
#
_cell.length_a   1.000
_cell.length_b   1.000
_cell.length_c   1.000
_cell.angle_alpha   90.00
_cell.angle_beta   90.00
_cell.angle_gamma   90.00
#
_symmetry.space_group_name_H-M   'P 1'
#
loop_
_entity.id
_entity.type
_entity.pdbx_description
1 polymer ?
#
loop_
_entity_poly.entity_id
_entity_poly.type
_entity_poly.pdbx_seq_one_letter_code
_entity_poly.pdbx_strand_id
1 'polypeptide(L)'
;MLAAAAVVLVSLLFGAWGLWAGLRGGGAVGVDSEQVARLEQEVTTLARSDQISREANLKLQGTLAERDEEIAALRADVAFYERFVGATAQRRGLTVHELRLAPGTGSVWHYTATLTQNLNRDASSEGELRLTVEGTRDGRLQQLDWDDLRQGEDAPPLPYSFRFFQQVQGDIVLPPGFTPTRVTVRLQPRGGRVVEQSFPWTEATARSAPDA
;
A
#
# COMPACT_ATOMS: atom_id res chain seq x y z
N MET A 1 -64.25 89.09 -32.02
CA MET A 1 -64.79 87.88 -31.36
C MET A 1 -64.22 86.56 -31.90
N LEU A 2 -63.93 86.43 -33.20
CA LEU A 2 -63.39 85.18 -33.78
C LEU A 2 -62.00 84.76 -33.27
N ALA A 3 -61.10 85.71 -33.00
CA ALA A 3 -59.74 85.40 -32.51
C ALA A 3 -59.73 84.79 -31.09
N ALA A 4 -60.65 85.20 -30.21
CA ALA A 4 -60.74 84.67 -28.85
C ALA A 4 -61.25 83.22 -28.82
N ALA A 5 -62.17 82.87 -29.73
CA ALA A 5 -62.69 81.51 -29.84
C ALA A 5 -61.63 80.50 -30.33
N ALA A 6 -60.73 80.93 -31.22
CA ALA A 6 -59.65 80.09 -31.73
C ALA A 6 -58.64 79.70 -30.64
N VAL A 7 -58.28 80.64 -29.74
CA VAL A 7 -57.35 80.40 -28.64
C VAL A 7 -57.93 79.40 -27.63
N VAL A 8 -59.23 79.50 -27.34
CA VAL A 8 -59.92 78.56 -26.44
C VAL A 8 -59.94 77.15 -27.03
N LEU A 9 -60.22 77.00 -28.32
CA LEU A 9 -60.21 75.71 -29.01
C LEU A 9 -58.83 75.04 -29.00
N VAL A 10 -57.77 75.81 -29.24
CA VAL A 10 -56.39 75.31 -29.18
C VAL A 10 -56.01 74.89 -27.74
N SER A 11 -56.43 75.66 -26.73
CA SER A 11 -56.17 75.31 -25.32
C SER A 11 -56.90 74.03 -24.89
N LEU A 12 -58.13 73.82 -25.38
CA LEU A 12 -58.89 72.61 -25.11
C LEU A 12 -58.31 71.39 -25.84
N LEU A 13 -57.86 71.55 -27.10
CA LEU A 13 -57.18 70.49 -27.83
C LEU A 13 -55.84 70.13 -27.20
N PHE A 14 -55.08 71.11 -26.71
CA PHE A 14 -53.83 70.87 -26.01
C PHE A 14 -54.05 70.20 -24.64
N GLY A 15 -55.07 70.62 -23.90
CA GLY A 15 -55.48 69.97 -22.65
C GLY A 15 -55.95 68.53 -22.87
N ALA A 16 -56.77 68.30 -23.89
CA ALA A 16 -57.24 66.96 -24.27
C ALA A 16 -56.11 66.06 -24.77
N TRP A 17 -55.15 66.61 -25.53
CA TRP A 17 -53.95 65.89 -25.95
C TRP A 17 -53.09 65.52 -24.75
N GLY A 18 -52.84 66.46 -23.82
CA GLY A 18 -52.07 66.22 -22.60
C GLY A 18 -52.69 65.12 -21.73
N LEU A 19 -54.01 65.15 -21.54
CA LEU A 19 -54.75 64.09 -20.84
C LEU A 19 -54.64 62.75 -21.57
N TRP A 20 -54.83 62.73 -22.89
CA TRP A 20 -54.75 61.51 -23.69
C TRP A 20 -53.33 60.92 -23.75
N ALA A 21 -52.30 61.76 -23.76
CA ALA A 21 -50.89 61.38 -23.71
C ALA A 21 -50.50 60.87 -22.31
N GLY A 22 -51.03 61.47 -21.24
CA GLY A 22 -50.85 60.98 -19.87
C GLY A 22 -51.48 59.61 -19.63
N LEU A 23 -52.68 59.36 -20.17
CA LEU A 23 -53.31 58.04 -20.11
C LEU A 23 -52.61 56.98 -20.99
N ARG A 24 -51.91 57.37 -22.06
CA ARG A 24 -51.04 56.45 -22.85
C ARG A 24 -49.65 56.26 -22.23
N GLY A 25 -49.15 57.25 -21.50
CA GLY A 25 -47.81 57.32 -20.93
C GLY A 25 -47.64 56.60 -19.60
N GLY A 26 -48.70 56.01 -19.06
CA GLY A 26 -48.64 55.05 -17.95
C GLY A 26 -48.04 53.71 -18.41
N GLY A 27 -46.83 53.74 -18.98
CA GLY A 27 -46.02 52.54 -19.11
C GLY A 27 -45.73 52.07 -17.69
N ALA A 28 -46.35 50.97 -17.27
CA ALA A 28 -45.96 50.27 -16.06
C ALA A 28 -44.43 50.17 -16.08
N VAL A 29 -43.76 50.59 -15.01
CA VAL A 29 -42.38 50.18 -14.76
C VAL A 29 -42.47 48.67 -14.56
N GLY A 30 -42.47 47.95 -15.66
CA GLY A 30 -42.60 46.51 -15.69
C GLY A 30 -41.33 45.98 -15.07
N VAL A 31 -41.44 45.57 -13.80
CA VAL A 31 -40.57 44.52 -13.29
C VAL A 31 -40.73 43.39 -14.29
N ASP A 32 -39.69 43.15 -15.09
CA ASP A 32 -39.70 42.12 -16.11
C ASP A 32 -39.80 40.78 -15.38
N SER A 33 -41.02 40.28 -15.20
CA SER A 33 -41.33 39.14 -14.33
C SER A 33 -40.57 37.88 -14.74
N GLU A 34 -40.20 37.80 -16.03
CA GLU A 34 -39.35 36.74 -16.55
C GLU A 34 -37.90 36.83 -16.05
N GLN A 35 -37.34 38.04 -15.89
CA GLN A 35 -36.01 38.23 -15.30
C GLN A 35 -36.00 37.91 -13.82
N VAL A 36 -37.02 38.33 -13.08
CA VAL A 36 -37.14 38.01 -11.64
C VAL A 36 -37.25 36.50 -11.44
N ALA A 37 -38.12 35.82 -12.19
CA ALA A 37 -38.25 34.36 -12.11
C ALA A 37 -36.95 33.63 -12.46
N ARG A 38 -36.20 34.11 -13.47
CA ARG A 38 -34.91 33.55 -13.86
C ARG A 38 -33.86 33.71 -12.76
N LEU A 39 -33.75 34.90 -12.18
CA LEU A 39 -32.80 35.19 -11.12
C LEU A 39 -33.13 34.41 -9.84
N GLU A 40 -34.41 34.26 -9.49
CA GLU A 40 -34.85 33.44 -8.36
C GLU A 40 -34.48 31.95 -8.57
N GLN A 41 -34.68 31.44 -9.79
CA GLN A 41 -34.27 30.09 -10.15
C GLN A 41 -32.75 29.90 -10.09
N GLU A 42 -31.99 30.90 -10.54
CA GLU A 42 -30.53 30.88 -10.49
C GLU A 42 -30.01 30.92 -9.05
N VAL A 43 -30.55 31.80 -8.20
CA VAL A 43 -30.23 31.86 -6.77
C VAL A 43 -30.57 30.54 -6.07
N THR A 44 -31.71 29.94 -6.38
CA THR A 44 -32.11 28.63 -5.81
C THR A 44 -31.13 27.54 -6.23
N THR A 45 -30.71 27.55 -7.50
CA THR A 45 -29.75 26.57 -8.04
C THR A 45 -28.37 26.75 -7.40
N LEU A 46 -27.90 28.00 -7.28
CA LEU A 46 -26.63 28.33 -6.64
C LEU A 46 -26.63 27.97 -5.15
N ALA A 47 -27.68 28.32 -4.42
CA ALA A 47 -27.81 28.00 -3.00
C ALA A 47 -27.81 26.47 -2.76
N ARG A 48 -28.49 25.71 -3.63
CA ARG A 48 -28.47 24.24 -3.57
C ARG A 48 -27.09 23.69 -3.90
N SER A 49 -26.41 24.21 -4.92
CA SER A 49 -25.04 23.81 -5.28
C SER A 49 -24.09 24.04 -4.11
N ASP A 50 -24.15 25.22 -3.50
CA ASP A 50 -23.32 25.63 -2.37
C ASP A 50 -23.56 24.77 -1.12
N GLN A 51 -24.82 24.41 -0.85
CA GLN A 51 -25.16 23.43 0.18
C GLN A 51 -24.55 22.05 -0.10
N ILE A 52 -24.69 21.54 -1.34
CA ILE A 52 -24.11 20.25 -1.75
C ILE A 52 -22.59 20.29 -1.62
N SER A 53 -21.94 21.38 -2.05
CA SER A 53 -20.49 21.55 -1.93
C SER A 53 -20.02 21.54 -0.48
N ARG A 54 -20.74 22.20 0.43
CA ARG A 54 -20.42 22.16 1.87
C ARG A 54 -20.56 20.76 2.44
N GLU A 55 -21.66 20.07 2.15
CA GLU A 55 -21.90 18.71 2.64
C GLU A 55 -20.85 17.73 2.10
N ALA A 56 -20.54 17.82 0.81
CA ALA A 56 -19.48 17.03 0.19
C ALA A 56 -18.12 17.30 0.84
N ASN A 57 -17.77 18.56 1.11
CA ASN A 57 -16.52 18.91 1.77
C ASN A 57 -16.44 18.37 3.20
N LEU A 58 -17.51 18.50 3.98
CA LEU A 58 -17.58 17.92 5.34
C LEU A 58 -17.43 16.39 5.29
N LYS A 59 -18.10 15.72 4.35
CA LYS A 59 -17.97 14.28 4.16
C LYS A 59 -16.55 13.88 3.76
N LEU A 60 -15.91 14.62 2.86
CA LEU A 60 -14.52 14.38 2.44
C LEU A 60 -13.55 14.55 3.62
N GLN A 61 -13.72 15.59 4.43
CA GLN A 61 -12.92 15.81 5.64
C GLN A 61 -13.10 14.67 6.64
N GLY A 62 -14.33 14.19 6.84
CA GLY A 62 -14.61 13.03 7.69
C GLY A 62 -13.91 11.76 7.20
N THR A 63 -14.03 11.45 5.90
CA THR A 63 -13.35 10.28 5.32
C THR A 63 -11.83 10.41 5.39
N LEU A 64 -11.26 11.60 5.20
CA LEU A 64 -9.81 11.80 5.37
C LEU A 64 -9.37 11.53 6.81
N ALA A 65 -10.12 12.04 7.80
CA ALA A 65 -9.82 11.78 9.21
C ALA A 65 -9.90 10.29 9.56
N GLU A 66 -10.94 9.57 9.11
CA GLU A 66 -11.07 8.12 9.29
C GLU A 66 -9.89 7.35 8.68
N ARG A 67 -9.45 7.76 7.48
CA ARG A 67 -8.30 7.13 6.80
C ARG A 67 -6.99 7.43 7.48
N ASP A 68 -6.78 8.65 7.96
CA ASP A 68 -5.58 9.02 8.70
C ASP A 68 -5.50 8.24 10.02
N GLU A 69 -6.63 8.03 10.70
CA GLU A 69 -6.71 7.17 11.89
C GLU A 69 -6.41 5.71 11.56
N GLU A 70 -6.98 5.16 10.49
CA GLU A 70 -6.68 3.80 10.00
C GLU A 70 -5.19 3.64 9.68
N ILE A 71 -4.59 4.61 8.97
CA ILE A 71 -3.15 4.62 8.66
C ILE A 71 -2.32 4.70 9.93
N ALA A 72 -2.71 5.52 10.91
CA ALA A 72 -2.01 5.63 12.18
C ALA A 72 -2.06 4.32 12.97
N ALA A 73 -3.23 3.67 13.02
CA ALA A 73 -3.42 2.36 13.65
C ALA A 73 -2.56 1.29 12.97
N LEU A 74 -2.62 1.16 11.64
CA LEU A 74 -1.81 0.20 10.88
C LEU A 74 -0.30 0.44 11.06
N ARG A 75 0.14 1.70 11.09
CA ARG A 75 1.54 2.04 11.37
C ARG A 75 1.96 1.65 12.79
N ALA A 76 1.07 1.85 13.76
CA ALA A 76 1.33 1.45 15.15
C ALA A 76 1.44 -0.08 15.28
N ASP A 77 0.56 -0.83 14.61
CA ASP A 77 0.57 -2.29 14.57
C ASP A 77 1.86 -2.82 13.93
N VAL A 78 2.22 -2.30 12.75
CA VAL A 78 3.48 -2.66 12.09
C VAL A 78 4.67 -2.37 13.02
N ALA A 79 4.75 -1.17 13.59
CA ALA A 79 5.84 -0.82 14.51
C ALA A 79 5.85 -1.70 15.77
N PHE A 80 4.69 -2.18 16.24
CA PHE A 80 4.59 -3.14 17.32
C PHE A 80 5.14 -4.51 16.91
N TYR A 81 4.74 -5.04 15.75
CA TYR A 81 5.26 -6.29 15.20
C TYR A 81 6.77 -6.22 14.93
N GLU A 82 7.29 -5.10 14.43
CA GLU A 82 8.73 -4.87 14.23
C GLU A 82 9.51 -4.93 15.56
N ARG A 83 8.95 -4.35 16.63
CA ARG A 83 9.58 -4.38 17.97
C ARG A 83 9.56 -5.78 18.60
N PHE A 84 8.54 -6.59 18.35
CA PHE A 84 8.38 -7.91 18.98
C PHE A 84 9.03 -9.05 18.18
N VAL A 85 9.02 -9.00 16.85
CA VAL A 85 9.56 -10.05 15.96
C VAL A 85 11.06 -9.85 15.66
N GLY A 86 11.62 -8.71 16.07
CA GLY A 86 13.06 -8.48 16.13
C GLY A 86 13.54 -7.48 15.09
N ALA A 87 14.27 -6.47 15.58
CA ALA A 87 14.94 -5.38 14.87
C ALA A 87 16.02 -5.83 13.84
N THR A 88 15.98 -7.08 13.40
CA THR A 88 16.83 -7.63 12.34
C THR A 88 16.10 -7.85 11.01
N ALA A 89 14.76 -7.71 10.96
CA ALA A 89 13.95 -7.91 9.75
C ALA A 89 13.78 -6.65 8.89
N GLN A 90 13.87 -5.45 9.48
CA GLN A 90 13.76 -4.18 8.76
C GLN A 90 14.92 -4.01 7.78
N ARG A 91 14.61 -4.02 6.48
CA ARG A 91 15.49 -3.79 5.30
C ARG A 91 16.16 -5.02 4.67
N ARG A 92 15.68 -6.26 4.90
CA ARG A 92 16.18 -7.41 4.14
C ARG A 92 15.53 -7.45 2.77
N GLY A 93 16.25 -6.95 1.75
CA GLY A 93 15.86 -7.11 0.35
C GLY A 93 15.83 -8.59 -0.06
N LEU A 94 16.78 -9.39 0.42
CA LEU A 94 16.90 -10.83 0.25
C LEU A 94 16.66 -11.54 1.60
N THR A 95 15.87 -12.61 1.62
CA THR A 95 15.62 -13.40 2.83
C THR A 95 15.45 -14.88 2.53
N VAL A 96 15.63 -15.71 3.57
CA VAL A 96 15.24 -17.11 3.57
C VAL A 96 13.84 -17.16 4.16
N HIS A 97 12.84 -17.44 3.33
CA HIS A 97 11.45 -17.54 3.78
C HIS A 97 11.24 -18.82 4.58
N GLU A 98 11.77 -19.93 4.08
CA GLU A 98 11.55 -21.24 4.66
C GLU A 98 12.78 -22.13 4.47
N LEU A 99 13.01 -23.01 5.44
CA LEU A 99 13.91 -24.16 5.33
C LEU A 99 13.17 -25.41 5.79
N ARG A 100 13.23 -26.46 4.98
CA ARG A 100 12.73 -27.81 5.29
C ARG A 100 13.87 -28.81 5.23
N LEU A 101 13.85 -29.77 6.14
CA LEU A 101 14.82 -30.85 6.25
C LEU A 101 14.09 -32.19 6.32
N ALA A 102 14.25 -33.03 5.30
CA ALA A 102 13.68 -34.37 5.25
C ALA A 102 14.78 -35.42 5.44
N PRO A 103 14.55 -36.49 6.22
CA PRO A 103 15.50 -37.58 6.34
C PRO A 103 15.66 -38.30 4.99
N GLY A 104 16.90 -38.55 4.59
CA GLY A 104 17.28 -39.39 3.46
C GLY A 104 17.74 -40.77 3.90
N THR A 105 18.53 -41.45 3.06
CA THR A 105 19.09 -42.77 3.39
C THR A 105 20.30 -42.63 4.32
N GLY A 106 20.28 -43.35 5.45
CA GLY A 106 21.39 -43.37 6.40
C GLY A 106 21.53 -42.05 7.15
N SER A 107 22.68 -41.37 7.00
CA SER A 107 22.99 -40.10 7.68
C SER A 107 22.68 -38.86 6.83
N VAL A 108 22.09 -39.05 5.65
CA VAL A 108 21.78 -37.99 4.69
C VAL A 108 20.48 -37.28 5.08
N TRP A 109 20.45 -35.96 4.90
CA TRP A 109 19.27 -35.12 5.01
C TRP A 109 19.11 -34.29 3.75
N HIS A 110 17.93 -34.35 3.15
CA HIS A 110 17.54 -33.54 2.01
C HIS A 110 17.02 -32.19 2.53
N TYR A 111 17.66 -31.09 2.15
CA TYR A 111 17.19 -29.77 2.48
C TYR A 111 16.49 -29.12 1.29
N THR A 112 15.54 -28.26 1.61
CA THR A 112 14.86 -27.37 0.68
C THR A 112 14.77 -26.01 1.33
N ALA A 113 15.41 -25.00 0.72
CA ALA A 113 15.33 -23.61 1.18
C ALA A 113 14.58 -22.76 0.16
N THR A 114 13.58 -22.01 0.61
CA THR A 114 12.83 -21.06 -0.21
C THR A 114 13.40 -19.68 0.02
N LEU A 115 14.06 -19.14 -1.00
CA LEU A 115 14.65 -17.81 -1.00
C LEU A 115 13.67 -16.83 -1.62
N THR A 116 13.50 -15.66 -1.00
CA THR A 116 12.61 -14.61 -1.52
C THR A 116 13.28 -13.25 -1.50
N GLN A 117 12.84 -12.38 -2.40
CA GLN A 117 13.29 -11.01 -2.50
C GLN A 117 12.09 -10.06 -2.53
N ASN A 118 12.25 -8.90 -1.87
CA ASN A 118 11.24 -7.85 -1.89
C ASN A 118 11.13 -7.22 -3.31
N LEU A 119 9.89 -7.04 -3.78
CA LEU A 119 9.48 -6.50 -5.09
C LEU A 119 10.04 -5.11 -5.42
N ASN A 120 10.52 -4.35 -4.43
CA ASN A 120 11.07 -3.00 -4.64
C ASN A 120 12.42 -2.94 -5.37
N ARG A 121 12.91 -4.05 -5.95
CA ARG A 121 14.15 -4.10 -6.72
C ARG A 121 13.93 -4.80 -8.06
N ASP A 122 14.14 -4.06 -9.16
CA ASP A 122 14.06 -4.60 -10.53
C ASP A 122 15.22 -5.54 -10.91
N ALA A 123 16.24 -5.65 -10.06
CA ALA A 123 17.42 -6.48 -10.29
C ALA A 123 17.27 -7.89 -9.70
N SER A 124 17.84 -8.89 -10.40
CA SER A 124 18.02 -10.25 -9.88
C SER A 124 18.93 -10.26 -8.65
N SER A 125 18.60 -11.07 -7.66
CA SER A 125 19.51 -11.45 -6.58
C SER A 125 20.29 -12.69 -7.00
N GLU A 126 21.60 -12.59 -6.92
CA GLU A 126 22.55 -13.63 -7.30
C GLU A 126 23.58 -13.81 -6.20
N GLY A 127 23.99 -15.04 -5.94
CA GLY A 127 24.97 -15.32 -4.91
C GLY A 127 25.09 -16.79 -4.58
N GLU A 128 25.57 -17.05 -3.38
CA GLU A 128 25.90 -18.36 -2.86
C GLU A 128 25.18 -18.64 -1.55
N LEU A 129 24.73 -19.88 -1.38
CA LEU A 129 24.16 -20.40 -0.15
C LEU A 129 25.13 -21.41 0.48
N ARG A 130 25.29 -21.30 1.80
CA ARG A 130 25.92 -22.30 2.66
C ARG A 130 25.01 -22.59 3.86
N LEU A 131 25.11 -23.80 4.37
CA LEU A 131 24.45 -24.23 5.61
C LEU A 131 25.49 -24.46 6.70
N THR A 132 25.08 -24.19 7.94
CA THR A 132 25.79 -24.54 9.15
C THR A 132 24.81 -25.21 10.11
N VAL A 133 25.20 -26.30 10.77
CA VAL A 133 24.36 -27.00 11.74
C VAL A 133 25.04 -27.03 13.09
N GLU A 134 24.35 -26.54 14.11
CA GLU A 134 24.81 -26.57 15.50
C GLU A 134 24.08 -27.65 16.27
N GLY A 135 24.81 -28.37 17.12
CA GLY A 135 24.29 -29.48 17.88
C GLY A 135 25.21 -29.91 19.00
N THR A 136 24.97 -31.11 19.51
CA THR A 136 25.83 -31.74 20.50
C THR A 136 26.32 -33.09 20.01
N ARG A 137 27.57 -33.42 20.33
CA ARG A 137 28.16 -34.74 20.09
C ARG A 137 28.96 -35.12 21.33
N ASP A 138 28.70 -36.32 21.85
CA ASP A 138 29.32 -36.82 23.09
C ASP A 138 29.19 -35.83 24.27
N GLY A 139 28.05 -35.13 24.35
CA GLY A 139 27.76 -34.13 25.39
C GLY A 139 28.45 -32.77 25.23
N ARG A 140 29.19 -32.53 24.14
CA ARG A 140 29.83 -31.24 23.85
C ARG A 140 29.13 -30.52 22.71
N LEU A 141 29.03 -29.19 22.81
CA LEU A 141 28.54 -28.37 21.70
C LEU A 141 29.51 -28.45 20.53
N GLN A 142 28.98 -28.73 19.34
CA GLN A 142 29.72 -28.80 18.10
C GLN A 142 28.93 -28.08 17.00
N GLN A 143 29.64 -27.34 16.17
CA GLN A 143 29.13 -26.75 14.94
C GLN A 143 29.74 -27.50 13.76
N LEU A 144 28.91 -27.81 12.77
CA LEU A 144 29.31 -28.39 11.49
C LEU A 144 29.13 -27.32 10.42
N ASP A 145 30.21 -26.94 9.77
CA ASP A 145 30.19 -25.98 8.68
C ASP A 145 29.91 -26.67 7.34
N TRP A 146 29.85 -25.89 6.26
CA TRP A 146 29.45 -26.40 4.94
C TRP A 146 30.27 -27.60 4.47
N ASP A 147 31.58 -27.58 4.68
CA ASP A 147 32.48 -28.63 4.25
C ASP A 147 32.27 -29.92 5.06
N ASP A 148 32.03 -29.80 6.37
CA ASP A 148 31.67 -30.94 7.25
C ASP A 148 30.37 -31.59 6.78
N LEU A 149 29.38 -30.76 6.43
CA LEU A 149 28.06 -31.20 5.98
C LEU A 149 28.09 -31.82 4.58
N ARG A 150 29.04 -31.42 3.74
CA ARG A 150 29.21 -31.94 2.37
C ARG A 150 30.22 -33.07 2.26
N GLN A 151 30.92 -33.41 3.35
CA GLN A 151 31.97 -34.44 3.41
C GLN A 151 33.10 -34.23 2.40
N GLY A 152 33.53 -32.99 2.22
CA GLY A 152 34.63 -32.66 1.30
C GLY A 152 35.27 -31.33 1.68
N GLU A 153 36.58 -31.26 1.55
CA GLU A 153 37.34 -30.01 1.69
C GLU A 153 37.01 -29.09 0.51
N ASP A 154 36.80 -27.79 0.78
CA ASP A 154 36.39 -26.77 -0.19
C ASP A 154 35.13 -27.16 -1.00
N ALA A 155 34.10 -27.66 -0.32
CA ALA A 155 32.87 -28.05 -0.98
C ALA A 155 32.23 -26.84 -1.68
N PRO A 156 31.85 -26.95 -2.97
CA PRO A 156 31.33 -25.80 -3.70
C PRO A 156 30.04 -25.31 -3.03
N PRO A 157 29.88 -24.00 -2.83
CA PRO A 157 28.64 -23.43 -2.33
C PRO A 157 27.52 -23.62 -3.35
N LEU A 158 26.27 -23.58 -2.89
CA LEU A 158 25.14 -23.71 -3.81
C LEU A 158 24.80 -22.34 -4.42
N PRO A 159 24.94 -22.14 -5.74
CA PRO A 159 24.59 -20.86 -6.36
C PRO A 159 23.07 -20.67 -6.41
N TYR A 160 22.62 -19.42 -6.27
CA TYR A 160 21.25 -19.01 -6.55
C TYR A 160 21.24 -17.80 -7.49
N SER A 161 20.17 -17.68 -8.28
CA SER A 161 19.91 -16.53 -9.15
C SER A 161 18.41 -16.44 -9.40
N PHE A 162 17.78 -15.39 -8.88
CA PHE A 162 16.34 -15.22 -9.00
C PHE A 162 15.91 -13.76 -8.89
N ARG A 163 14.74 -13.43 -9.42
CA ARG A 163 14.15 -12.08 -9.30
C ARG A 163 13.16 -11.95 -8.14
N PHE A 164 12.34 -12.97 -7.92
CA PHE A 164 11.27 -12.92 -6.91
C PHE A 164 11.47 -13.99 -5.84
N PHE A 165 11.54 -15.24 -6.27
CA PHE A 165 11.80 -16.37 -5.39
C PHE A 165 12.52 -17.48 -6.14
N GLN A 166 13.21 -18.33 -5.40
CA GLN A 166 13.77 -19.59 -5.88
C GLN A 166 13.80 -20.61 -4.74
N GLN A 167 13.42 -21.85 -5.05
CA GLN A 167 13.63 -22.98 -4.16
C GLN A 167 14.96 -23.63 -4.53
N VAL A 168 15.86 -23.71 -3.56
CA VAL A 168 17.16 -24.36 -3.70
C VAL A 168 17.19 -25.62 -2.85
N GLN A 169 17.74 -26.69 -3.41
CA GLN A 169 17.68 -28.03 -2.84
C GLN A 169 19.06 -28.65 -2.84
N GLY A 170 19.30 -29.55 -1.90
CA GLY A 170 20.52 -30.33 -1.85
C GLY A 170 20.56 -31.24 -0.64
N ASP A 171 21.74 -31.83 -0.44
CA ASP A 171 21.95 -32.85 0.58
C ASP A 171 23.05 -32.43 1.54
N ILE A 172 22.82 -32.67 2.82
CA ILE A 172 23.81 -32.59 3.89
C ILE A 172 23.92 -33.93 4.60
N VAL A 173 25.07 -34.23 5.17
CA VAL A 173 25.29 -35.43 5.96
C VAL A 173 25.65 -35.06 7.38
N LEU A 174 24.98 -35.68 8.35
CA LEU A 174 25.31 -35.51 9.76
C LEU A 174 26.13 -36.70 10.26
N PRO A 175 27.28 -36.47 10.95
CA PRO A 175 28.07 -37.57 11.47
C PRO A 175 27.28 -38.35 12.55
N PRO A 176 27.54 -39.67 12.70
CA PRO A 176 26.86 -40.48 13.69
C PRO A 176 27.13 -39.96 15.12
N GLY A 177 26.10 -40.00 15.96
CA GLY A 177 26.15 -39.51 17.34
C GLY A 177 25.99 -37.99 17.49
N PHE A 178 25.81 -37.26 16.38
CA PHE A 178 25.51 -35.82 16.42
C PHE A 178 24.00 -35.58 16.59
N THR A 179 23.64 -34.80 17.60
CA THR A 179 22.26 -34.39 17.88
C THR A 179 22.10 -32.93 17.48
N PRO A 180 21.48 -32.62 16.32
CA PRO A 180 21.33 -31.25 15.84
C PRO A 180 20.29 -30.49 16.68
N THR A 181 20.52 -29.19 16.83
CA THR A 181 19.65 -28.28 17.61
C THR A 181 19.19 -27.08 16.79
N ARG A 182 20.04 -26.57 15.91
CA ARG A 182 19.77 -25.40 15.07
C ARG A 182 20.47 -25.54 13.73
N VAL A 183 19.83 -25.05 12.68
CA VAL A 183 20.41 -24.94 11.35
C VAL A 183 20.37 -23.48 10.91
N THR A 184 21.48 -23.00 10.36
CA THR A 184 21.63 -21.63 9.89
C THR A 184 21.90 -21.65 8.40
N VAL A 185 21.09 -20.87 7.67
CA VAL A 185 21.27 -20.61 6.25
C VAL A 185 22.00 -19.29 6.10
N ARG A 186 23.16 -19.33 5.43
CA ARG A 186 23.97 -18.15 5.11
C ARG A 186 23.91 -17.88 3.62
N LEU A 187 23.34 -16.73 3.25
CA LEU A 187 23.32 -16.21 1.89
C LEU A 187 24.41 -15.15 1.73
N GLN A 188 25.28 -15.36 0.75
CA GLN A 188 26.31 -14.43 0.33
C GLN A 188 25.95 -13.90 -1.07
N PRO A 189 25.29 -12.74 -1.18
CA PRO A 189 25.06 -12.10 -2.47
C PRO A 189 26.37 -11.74 -3.17
N ARG A 190 26.37 -11.73 -4.51
CA ARG A 190 27.47 -11.18 -5.33
C ARG A 190 27.75 -9.72 -5.00
N GLY A 191 26.71 -8.97 -4.60
CA GLY A 191 26.81 -7.60 -4.10
C GLY A 191 25.83 -7.34 -2.97
N GLY A 192 26.32 -6.80 -1.86
CA GLY A 192 25.51 -6.49 -0.68
C GLY A 192 26.06 -7.11 0.60
N ARG A 193 25.24 -7.11 1.65
CA ARG A 193 25.59 -7.69 2.95
C ARG A 193 25.15 -9.14 3.02
N VAL A 194 25.92 -9.94 3.76
CA VAL A 194 25.57 -11.32 4.12
C VAL A 194 24.22 -11.32 4.85
N VAL A 195 23.38 -12.29 4.51
CA VAL A 195 22.11 -12.54 5.20
C VAL A 195 22.20 -13.91 5.85
N GLU A 196 21.96 -13.96 7.15
CA GLU A 196 21.90 -15.20 7.92
C GLU A 196 20.52 -15.36 8.53
N GLN A 197 19.97 -16.56 8.42
CA GLN A 197 18.70 -16.93 9.02
C GLN A 197 18.86 -18.29 9.69
N SER A 198 18.62 -18.32 10.99
CA SER A 198 18.65 -19.55 11.78
C SER A 198 17.24 -20.07 12.05
N PHE A 199 17.13 -21.39 12.08
CA PHE A 199 15.91 -22.13 12.35
C PHE A 199 16.20 -23.21 13.40
N PRO A 200 15.33 -23.40 14.42
CA PRO A 200 15.36 -24.58 15.26
C PRO A 200 15.29 -25.84 14.41
N TRP A 201 16.12 -26.85 14.71
CA TRP A 201 16.17 -28.08 13.92
C TRP A 201 14.80 -28.77 13.86
N THR A 202 14.12 -28.85 15.00
CA THR A 202 12.80 -29.47 15.14
C THR A 202 11.75 -28.82 14.22
N GLU A 203 11.78 -27.49 14.09
CA GLU A 203 10.88 -26.75 13.21
C GLU A 203 11.17 -27.03 11.74
N ALA A 204 12.45 -27.00 11.35
CA ALA A 204 12.87 -27.30 9.98
C ALA A 204 12.53 -28.74 9.56
N THR A 205 12.53 -29.70 10.50
CA THR A 205 12.10 -31.09 10.22
C THR A 205 10.59 -31.29 10.26
N ALA A 206 9.86 -30.55 11.10
CA ALA A 206 8.41 -30.69 11.23
C ALA A 206 7.68 -30.23 9.95
N ARG A 207 8.16 -29.17 9.30
CA ARG A 207 7.60 -28.66 8.02
C ARG A 207 7.80 -29.62 6.82
N SER A 208 8.54 -30.70 7.03
CA SER A 208 8.78 -31.77 6.04
C SER A 208 7.74 -32.88 6.10
N ALA A 209 6.94 -32.95 7.17
CA ALA A 209 5.80 -33.85 7.21
C ALA A 209 4.73 -33.35 6.22
N PRO A 210 4.22 -34.20 5.32
CA PRO A 210 3.04 -33.84 4.56
C PRO A 210 1.89 -33.62 5.56
N ASP A 211 1.22 -32.47 5.46
CA ASP A 211 -0.08 -32.29 6.10
C ASP A 211 -0.97 -33.47 5.65
N ALA A 212 -1.37 -34.29 6.62
CA ALA A 212 -2.29 -35.41 6.42
C ALA A 212 -3.73 -34.91 6.28
#